data_AF-A0A077PU87-F1
#
_entry.id   AF-A0A077PU87-F1
#
_cell.length_a   1.000
_cell.length_b   1.000
_cell.length_c   1.000
_cell.angle_alpha   90.00
_cell.angle_beta   90.00
_cell.angle_gamma   90.00
#
_symmetry.space_group_name_H-M   'P 1'
#
loop_
_entity.id
_entity.type
_entity.pdbx_description
1 polymer ?
#
loop_
_entity_poly.entity_id
_entity_poly.type
_entity_poly.pdbx_seq_one_letter_code
_entity_poly.pdbx_strand_id
1 'polypeptide(L)'
;MSTEEIKDLRMNSKGALSGVMAAMSAMGELAFWSADNENYADCQARDDLRRIGEALMYLPRIAEALNDTAQHADFEIHHREGFPKW
;
A
#
# COMPACT_ATOMS: atom_id res chain seq x y z
N MET A 1 10.01 -3.22 22.47
CA MET A 1 10.66 -2.47 21.39
C MET A 1 11.29 -1.21 21.96
N SER A 2 12.57 -0.99 21.65
CA SER A 2 13.29 0.26 21.85
C SER A 2 12.69 1.38 20.98
N THR A 3 13.04 2.63 21.27
CA THR A 3 12.56 3.76 20.46
C THR A 3 13.06 3.69 19.01
N GLU A 4 14.28 3.19 18.79
CA GLU A 4 14.84 3.04 17.45
C GLU A 4 14.08 1.98 16.64
N GLU A 5 13.76 0.84 17.26
CA GLU A 5 12.95 -0.20 16.62
C GLU A 5 11.55 0.32 16.20
N ILE A 6 10.99 1.28 16.93
CA ILE A 6 9.70 1.89 16.59
C ILE A 6 9.85 2.91 15.43
N LYS A 7 10.96 3.65 15.39
CA LYS A 7 11.29 4.53 14.25
C LYS A 7 11.46 3.72 12.97
N ASP A 8 12.16 2.60 13.04
CA ASP A 8 12.31 1.67 11.91
C ASP A 8 10.96 1.08 11.49
N LEU A 9 10.14 0.64 12.44
CA LEU A 9 8.79 0.14 12.15
C LEU A 9 7.96 1.21 11.42
N ARG A 10 7.93 2.44 11.94
CA ARG A 10 7.22 3.56 11.31
C ARG A 10 7.70 3.81 9.88
N MET A 11 9.02 3.87 9.68
CA MET A 11 9.63 4.11 8.38
C MET A 11 9.25 3.00 7.39
N ASN A 12 9.41 1.74 7.79
CA ASN A 12 9.12 0.59 6.95
C ASN A 12 7.62 0.48 6.64
N SER A 13 6.73 0.75 7.60
CA SER A 13 5.28 0.78 7.38
C SER A 13 4.87 1.88 6.39
N LYS A 14 5.45 3.09 6.49
CA LYS A 14 5.20 4.17 5.51
C LYS A 14 5.72 3.81 4.11
N GLY A 15 6.91 3.23 4.04
CA GLY A 15 7.50 2.78 2.77
C GLY A 15 6.65 1.69 2.10
N ALA A 16 6.24 0.68 2.87
CA ALA A 16 5.38 -0.39 2.40
C ALA A 16 4.00 0.14 1.95
N LEU A 17 3.39 1.06 2.70
CA LEU A 17 2.14 1.71 2.32
C LEU A 17 2.28 2.40 0.97
N SER A 18 3.33 3.20 0.79
CA SER A 18 3.61 3.88 -0.48
C SER A 18 3.74 2.89 -1.64
N GLY A 19 4.49 1.80 -1.42
CA GLY A 19 4.64 0.73 -2.41
C GLY A 19 3.32 0.05 -2.78
N VAL A 20 2.47 -0.25 -1.79
CA VAL A 20 1.15 -0.85 -2.02
C VAL A 20 0.24 0.11 -2.79
N MET A 21 0.22 1.39 -2.42
CA MET A 21 -0.56 2.41 -3.14
C MET A 21 -0.10 2.55 -4.59
N ALA A 22 1.21 2.63 -4.82
CA ALA A 22 1.79 2.70 -6.17
C ALA A 22 1.43 1.46 -7.00
N ALA A 23 1.47 0.26 -6.41
CA ALA A 23 1.07 -0.97 -7.08
C ALA A 23 -0.41 -0.95 -7.48
N MET A 24 -1.31 -0.54 -6.58
CA MET A 24 -2.74 -0.43 -6.90
C MET A 24 -3.00 0.59 -8.02
N SER A 25 -2.30 1.73 -8.02
CA SER A 25 -2.38 2.72 -9.11
C SER A 25 -1.93 2.12 -10.45
N ALA A 26 -0.76 1.45 -10.47
CA ALA A 26 -0.26 0.80 -11.68
C ALA A 26 -1.20 -0.30 -12.20
N MET A 27 -1.81 -1.09 -11.31
CA MET A 27 -2.82 -2.09 -11.71
C MET A 27 -4.05 -1.43 -12.34
N GLY A 28 -4.51 -0.31 -11.79
CA GLY A 28 -5.62 0.47 -12.36
C GLY A 28 -5.29 1.01 -13.75
N GLU A 29 -4.09 1.56 -13.94
CA GLU A 29 -3.61 2.04 -15.24
C GLU A 29 -3.51 0.91 -16.26
N LEU A 30 -2.95 -0.24 -15.86
CA LEU A 30 -2.86 -1.41 -16.73
C LEU A 30 -4.25 -1.92 -17.14
N ALA A 31 -5.18 -2.04 -16.20
CA ALA A 31 -6.55 -2.44 -16.50
C ALA A 31 -7.24 -1.45 -17.45
N PHE A 32 -7.01 -0.15 -17.29
CA PHE A 32 -7.59 0.88 -18.15
C PHE A 32 -7.01 0.83 -19.58
N TRP A 33 -5.70 0.84 -19.73
CA TRP A 33 -5.05 0.91 -21.05
C TRP A 33 -5.13 -0.41 -21.82
N SER A 34 -5.16 -1.55 -21.12
CA SER A 34 -5.25 -2.85 -21.78
C SER A 34 -6.61 -3.09 -22.46
N ALA A 35 -7.67 -2.40 -22.02
CA ALA A 35 -9.00 -2.53 -22.60
C ALA A 35 -9.08 -2.03 -24.07
N ASP A 36 -8.15 -1.18 -24.50
CA ASP A 36 -8.09 -0.63 -25.87
C ASP A 36 -7.02 -1.33 -26.75
N ASN A 37 -6.42 -2.42 -26.25
CA ASN A 37 -5.37 -3.13 -26.98
C ASN A 37 -5.95 -4.25 -27.86
N GLU A 38 -5.97 -4.03 -29.18
CA GLU A 38 -6.46 -5.01 -30.17
C GLU A 38 -5.68 -6.34 -30.16
N ASN A 39 -4.43 -6.35 -29.66
CA ASN A 39 -3.61 -7.57 -29.55
C ASN A 39 -3.81 -8.30 -28.21
N TYR A 40 -4.65 -7.76 -27.32
CA TYR A 40 -4.91 -8.37 -26.03
C TYR A 40 -6.15 -9.26 -26.10
N ALA A 41 -5.93 -10.57 -26.13
CA ALA A 41 -7.01 -11.51 -26.31
C ALA A 41 -7.97 -11.53 -25.10
N ASP A 42 -9.27 -11.66 -25.37
CA ASP A 42 -10.33 -11.70 -24.33
C ASP A 42 -10.04 -12.70 -23.20
N CYS A 43 -9.47 -13.87 -23.53
CA CYS A 43 -9.14 -14.89 -22.54
C CYS A 43 -8.01 -14.45 -21.60
N GLN A 44 -7.01 -13.73 -22.12
CA GLN A 44 -5.91 -13.17 -21.34
C GLN A 44 -6.43 -12.01 -20.47
N ALA A 45 -7.21 -11.10 -21.06
CA ALA A 45 -7.83 -9.99 -20.35
C ALA A 45 -8.68 -10.46 -19.17
N ARG A 46 -9.52 -11.49 -19.36
CA ARG A 46 -10.33 -12.07 -18.29
C ARG A 46 -9.46 -12.65 -17.16
N ASP A 47 -8.43 -13.40 -17.50
CA ASP A 47 -7.58 -14.05 -16.50
C ASP A 47 -6.76 -13.02 -15.69
N ASP A 48 -6.28 -11.95 -16.34
CA ASP A 48 -5.51 -10.90 -15.67
C ASP A 48 -6.41 -9.96 -14.85
N LEU A 49 -7.58 -9.58 -15.35
CA LEU A 49 -8.57 -8.82 -14.58
C LEU A 49 -9.01 -9.59 -13.33
N ARG A 50 -9.12 -10.93 -13.41
CA ARG A 50 -9.39 -11.76 -12.22
C ARG A 50 -8.27 -11.65 -11.19
N ARG A 51 -7.00 -11.74 -11.62
CA ARG A 51 -5.84 -11.61 -10.71
C ARG A 51 -5.74 -10.21 -10.11
N ILE A 52 -5.98 -9.17 -10.91
CA ILE A 52 -6.04 -7.78 -10.43
C ILE A 52 -7.17 -7.62 -9.42
N GLY A 53 -8.36 -8.15 -9.71
CA GLY A 53 -9.50 -8.14 -8.80
C GLY A 53 -9.20 -8.86 -7.49
N GLU A 54 -8.59 -10.04 -7.53
CA GLU A 54 -8.14 -10.78 -6.35
C GLU A 54 -7.15 -9.97 -5.52
N ALA A 55 -6.17 -9.29 -6.14
CA ALA A 55 -5.25 -8.42 -5.43
C ALA A 55 -5.99 -7.24 -4.77
N LEU A 56 -6.89 -6.58 -5.49
CA LEU A 56 -7.67 -5.44 -5.00
C LEU A 56 -8.67 -5.80 -3.90
N MET A 57 -9.04 -7.07 -3.72
CA MET A 57 -9.81 -7.52 -2.55
C MET A 57 -9.03 -7.37 -1.24
N TYR A 58 -7.70 -7.45 -1.26
CA TYR A 58 -6.86 -7.50 -0.06
C TYR A 58 -5.96 -6.26 0.11
N LEU A 59 -5.39 -5.74 -0.98
CA LEU A 59 -4.43 -4.63 -0.92
C LEU A 59 -4.94 -3.37 -0.20
N PRO A 60 -6.20 -2.92 -0.37
CA PRO A 60 -6.70 -1.75 0.37
C PRO A 60 -6.68 -1.97 1.89
N ARG A 61 -7.04 -3.17 2.35
CA ARG A 61 -7.02 -3.50 3.78
C ARG A 61 -5.61 -3.60 4.34
N ILE A 62 -4.66 -4.10 3.54
CA ILE A 62 -3.24 -4.13 3.89
C ILE A 62 -2.70 -2.70 3.97
N ALA A 63 -3.04 -1.83 3.02
CA ALA A 63 -2.65 -0.42 3.04
C ALA A 63 -3.14 0.28 4.31
N GLU A 64 -4.41 0.08 4.69
CA GLU A 64 -4.95 0.65 5.92
C GLU A 64 -4.21 0.14 7.17
N ALA A 65 -3.94 -1.16 7.26
CA ALA A 65 -3.17 -1.72 8.39
C ALA A 65 -1.73 -1.16 8.47
N LEU A 66 -1.08 -0.94 7.33
CA LEU A 66 0.24 -0.30 7.27
C LEU A 66 0.19 1.17 7.71
N ASN A 67 -0.86 1.89 7.29
CA ASN A 67 -1.09 3.27 7.72
C ASN A 67 -1.33 3.35 9.24
N ASP A 68 -2.21 2.50 9.77
CA ASP A 68 -2.52 2.47 11.21
C ASP A 68 -1.28 2.12 12.03
N THR A 69 -0.48 1.15 11.57
CA THR A 69 0.79 0.79 12.20
C THR A 69 1.75 1.98 12.23
N ALA A 70 1.88 2.70 11.11
CA ALA A 70 2.73 3.89 11.03
C ALA A 70 2.25 5.02 11.96
N GLN A 71 0.93 5.24 12.06
CA GLN A 71 0.34 6.25 12.92
C GLN A 71 0.51 5.92 14.40
N HIS A 72 0.29 4.66 14.80
CA HIS A 72 0.53 4.22 16.17
C HIS A 72 2.01 4.30 16.55
N ALA A 73 2.92 3.92 15.66
CA ALA A 73 4.35 4.07 15.89
C ALA A 73 4.75 5.55 16.05
N ASP A 74 4.18 6.44 15.23
CA ASP A 74 4.39 7.89 15.35
C ASP A 74 3.90 8.41 16.71
N PHE A 75 2.71 8.02 17.13
CA PHE A 75 2.16 8.38 18.44
C PHE A 75 3.07 7.91 19.60
N GLU A 76 3.52 6.66 19.56
CA GLU A 76 4.38 6.09 20.60
C GLU A 76 5.77 6.76 20.66
N ILE A 77 6.33 7.16 19.51
CA ILE A 77 7.56 7.96 19.46
C ILE A 77 7.35 9.30 20.16
N HIS A 78 6.27 10.02 19.84
CA HIS A 78 5.95 11.29 20.48
C HIS A 78 5.68 11.15 21.98
N HIS A 79 5.05 10.05 22.41
CA HIS A 79 4.85 9.76 23.82
C HIS A 79 6.18 9.58 24.58
N ARG A 80 7.20 9.00 23.93
CA ARG A 80 8.53 8.76 24.54
C ARG A 80 9.48 9.95 24.48
N GLU A 81 9.51 10.65 23.35
CA GLU A 81 10.48 11.72 23.07
C GLU A 81 9.89 13.13 23.31
N GLY A 82 8.59 13.21 23.54
CA GLY A 82 7.84 14.46 23.62
C GLY A 82 7.22 14.86 22.28
N PHE A 83 6.09 15.56 22.35
CA PHE A 83 5.45 16.12 21.16
C PHE A 83 6.26 17.28 20.59
N PRO A 84 6.26 17.48 19.26
CA PRO A 84 6.88 18.64 18.64
C PRO A 84 6.28 19.92 19.22
N LYS A 85 7.14 20.87 19.61
CA LYS A 85 6.69 22.21 20.01
C LYS A 85 6.51 23.03 18.73
N TRP A 86 5.29 23.52 18.53
CA TRP A 86 4.92 24.42 17.43
C TRP A 86 5.56 25.80 17.59
#